data_AF-A0A8S3J0W6-F1
#
_entry.id   AF-A0A8S3J0W6-F1
#
_cell.length_a   1.000
_cell.length_b   1.000
_cell.length_c   1.000
_cell.angle_alpha   90.00
_cell.angle_beta   90.00
_cell.angle_gamma   90.00
#
_symmetry.space_group_name_H-M   'P 1'
#
loop_
_entity.id
_entity.type
_entity.pdbx_description
1 polymer ?
#
loop_
_entity_poly.entity_id
_entity_poly.type
_entity_poly.pdbx_seq_one_letter_code
_entity_poly.pdbx_strand_id
1 'polypeptide(L)'
;GRGSLHLHLLLWLKHEYTPARLKENIQNQDFRDNLLKYLEDVVKEDLDLFRDTANDGTSTTSDIRVSIQETDSITNEVVPACLSTPNPTSGDFHRIFCKDVVRLVETSNIHKHSTTCYKYSKGKSDTSKICRMRMPRVLAKTSNIDLSTGQITMRRSHPWINNFNEWLISACR
;
A
#
# COMPACT_ATOMS: atom_id res chain seq x y z
N GLY A 1 20.11 -6.75 8.42
CA GLY A 1 19.43 -5.57 7.86
C GLY A 1 20.50 -4.60 7.44
N ARG A 2 20.50 -4.16 6.18
CA ARG A 2 21.46 -3.16 5.70
C ARG A 2 20.83 -1.78 5.91
N GLY A 3 21.10 -1.15 7.04
CA GLY A 3 21.08 0.32 7.26
C GLY A 3 19.94 1.16 6.66
N SER A 4 18.79 0.59 6.29
CA SER A 4 17.70 1.34 5.70
C SER A 4 17.02 2.19 6.77
N LEU A 5 16.73 3.45 6.43
CA LEU A 5 15.88 4.31 7.25
C LEU A 5 14.59 3.55 7.57
N HIS A 6 14.29 3.41 8.85
CA HIS A 6 13.07 2.75 9.32
C HIS A 6 12.60 3.42 10.59
N LEU A 7 11.29 3.62 10.67
CA LEU A 7 10.64 4.30 11.77
C LEU A 7 10.18 3.27 12.80
N HIS A 8 10.56 3.46 14.07
CA HIS A 8 10.00 2.72 15.21
C HIS A 8 8.90 3.57 15.85
N LEU A 9 7.67 3.09 15.84
CA LEU A 9 6.52 3.74 16.48
C LEU A 9 6.01 2.87 17.63
N LEU A 10 5.72 3.49 18.77
CA LEU A 10 5.00 2.87 19.88
C LEU A 10 3.69 3.65 20.07
N LEU A 11 2.55 2.99 19.85
CA LEU A 11 1.23 3.57 20.04
C LEU A 11 0.55 2.86 21.22
N TRP A 12 0.37 3.58 22.34
CA TRP A 12 -0.34 3.06 23.51
C TRP A 12 -1.84 3.40 23.41
N LEU A 13 -2.65 2.41 23.07
CA LEU A 13 -4.10 2.58 22.99
C LEU A 13 -4.73 2.28 24.36
N LYS A 14 -5.35 3.28 24.99
CA LYS A 14 -5.98 3.19 26.32
C LYS A 14 -7.11 2.14 26.41
N HIS A 15 -7.67 1.74 25.26
CA HIS A 15 -8.74 0.74 25.17
C HIS A 15 -8.21 -0.48 24.42
N GLU A 16 -7.86 -1.52 25.16
CA GLU A 16 -7.39 -2.77 24.57
C GLU A 16 -8.58 -3.63 24.15
N TYR A 17 -8.76 -3.79 22.84
CA TYR A 17 -9.58 -4.87 22.31
C TYR A 17 -8.70 -6.10 22.11
N THR A 18 -9.02 -7.17 22.82
CA THR A 18 -8.46 -8.49 22.51
C THR A 18 -8.96 -8.95 21.14
N PRO A 19 -8.27 -9.87 20.44
CA PRO A 19 -8.76 -10.43 19.19
C PRO A 19 -10.18 -11.01 19.29
N ALA A 20 -10.51 -11.64 20.42
CA ALA A 20 -11.85 -12.15 20.70
C ALA A 20 -12.88 -11.02 20.77
N ARG A 21 -12.58 -9.94 21.50
CA ARG A 21 -13.47 -8.79 21.63
C ARG A 21 -13.64 -8.02 20.32
N LEU A 22 -12.58 -7.92 19.50
CA LEU A 22 -12.70 -7.39 18.14
C LEU A 22 -13.68 -8.24 17.32
N LYS A 23 -13.56 -9.57 17.38
CA LYS A 23 -14.45 -10.50 16.65
C LYS A 23 -15.92 -10.38 17.09
N GLU A 24 -16.16 -10.16 18.37
CA GLU A 24 -17.51 -9.88 18.90
C GLU A 24 -18.03 -8.53 18.42
N ASN A 25 -17.20 -7.48 18.49
CA ASN A 25 -17.62 -6.13 18.12
C ASN A 25 -17.92 -5.96 16.63
N ILE A 26 -17.21 -6.67 15.73
CA ILE A 26 -17.48 -6.58 14.28
C ILE A 26 -18.87 -7.13 13.89
N GLN A 27 -19.57 -7.82 14.80
CA GLN A 27 -20.97 -8.19 14.59
C GLN A 27 -21.87 -6.94 14.55
N ASN A 28 -21.52 -5.91 15.32
CA ASN A 28 -22.16 -4.60 15.23
C ASN A 28 -21.71 -3.90 13.93
N GLN A 29 -22.68 -3.49 13.11
CA GLN A 29 -22.42 -2.88 11.81
C GLN A 29 -21.68 -1.54 11.92
N ASP A 30 -22.13 -0.64 12.79
CA ASP A 30 -21.51 0.67 12.94
C ASP A 30 -20.04 0.55 13.38
N PHE A 31 -19.76 -0.36 14.31
CA PHE A 31 -18.38 -0.63 14.73
C PHE A 31 -17.54 -1.16 13.56
N ARG A 32 -18.07 -2.13 12.81
CA ARG A 32 -17.38 -2.72 11.67
C ARG A 32 -17.08 -1.71 10.57
N ASP A 33 -18.06 -0.87 10.23
CA ASP A 33 -17.93 0.14 9.19
C ASP A 33 -16.93 1.23 9.61
N ASN A 34 -16.96 1.65 10.88
CA ASN A 34 -15.97 2.58 11.44
C ASN A 34 -14.56 1.98 11.50
N LEU A 35 -14.43 0.71 11.88
CA LEU A 35 -13.15 0.00 11.88
C LEU A 35 -12.59 -0.11 10.45
N LEU A 36 -13.43 -0.46 9.48
CA LEU A 36 -13.02 -0.56 8.09
C LEU A 36 -12.56 0.79 7.54
N LYS A 37 -13.33 1.86 7.82
CA LYS A 37 -12.96 3.23 7.46
C LYS A 37 -11.62 3.65 8.05
N TYR A 38 -11.39 3.35 9.33
CA TYR A 38 -10.11 3.62 9.99
C TYR A 38 -8.96 2.85 9.32
N LEU A 39 -9.16 1.56 9.04
CA LEU A 39 -8.14 0.73 8.39
C LEU A 39 -7.83 1.21 6.97
N GLU A 40 -8.84 1.61 6.19
CA GLU A 40 -8.66 2.17 4.86
C GLU A 40 -7.97 3.54 4.87
N ASP A 41 -8.11 4.29 5.96
CA ASP A 41 -7.41 5.56 6.15
C ASP A 41 -5.92 5.34 6.41
N VAL A 42 -5.58 4.41 7.31
CA VAL A 42 -4.18 4.24 7.76
C VAL A 42 -3.38 3.20 6.97
N VAL A 43 -4.04 2.20 6.35
CA VAL A 43 -3.40 1.12 5.59
C VAL A 43 -3.90 1.14 4.16
N LYS A 44 -3.00 1.50 3.24
CA LYS A 44 -3.23 1.45 1.80
C LYS A 44 -2.53 0.25 1.18
N GLU A 45 -3.22 -0.40 0.25
CA GLU A 45 -2.68 -1.48 -0.59
C GLU A 45 -3.08 -1.30 -2.06
N ASP A 46 -3.48 -0.08 -2.41
CA ASP A 46 -4.13 0.27 -3.66
C ASP A 46 -3.65 1.65 -4.11
N LEU A 47 -3.33 1.78 -5.39
CA LEU A 47 -2.86 3.03 -5.98
C LEU A 47 -3.91 3.69 -6.87
N ASP A 48 -5.05 3.06 -7.11
CA ASP A 48 -5.98 3.49 -8.15
C ASP A 48 -6.58 4.86 -7.78
N LEU A 49 -6.99 5.05 -6.52
CA LEU A 49 -7.45 6.37 -6.05
C LEU A 49 -6.39 7.47 -6.16
N PHE A 50 -5.12 7.13 -5.94
CA PHE A 50 -4.03 8.11 -6.05
C PHE A 50 -3.78 8.47 -7.51
N ARG A 51 -3.89 7.51 -8.44
CA ARG A 51 -3.75 7.74 -9.88
C ARG A 51 -4.90 8.57 -10.41
N ASP A 52 -6.13 8.25 -10.02
CA ASP A 52 -7.33 9.01 -10.44
C ASP A 52 -7.18 10.47 -10.02
N THR A 53 -6.79 10.72 -8.76
CA THR A 53 -6.53 12.06 -8.24
C THR A 53 -5.37 12.76 -8.95
N ALA A 54 -4.29 12.03 -9.28
CA ALA A 54 -3.16 12.61 -10.00
C ALA A 54 -3.52 13.02 -11.44
N ASN A 55 -4.52 12.35 -12.03
CA ASN A 55 -4.97 12.53 -13.42
C ASN A 55 -6.17 13.49 -13.58
N ASP A 56 -6.89 13.82 -12.50
CA ASP A 56 -8.08 14.71 -12.49
C ASP A 56 -7.78 16.19 -12.87
N GLY A 57 -6.55 16.49 -13.29
CA GLY A 57 -6.16 17.78 -13.89
C GLY A 57 -6.42 17.90 -15.40
N THR A 58 -6.99 16.88 -16.05
CA THR A 58 -7.34 16.90 -17.48
C THR A 58 -8.74 16.34 -17.71
N SER A 59 -9.67 17.21 -18.09
CA SER A 59 -10.98 16.81 -18.61
C SER A 59 -10.84 15.94 -19.87
N THR A 60 -11.62 14.86 -19.89
CA THR A 60 -12.18 14.21 -21.09
C THR A 60 -11.21 13.58 -22.08
N THR A 61 -10.94 12.28 -21.92
CA THR A 61 -11.23 11.27 -22.97
C THR A 61 -11.21 9.89 -22.34
N SER A 62 -12.37 9.22 -22.41
CA SER A 62 -12.47 7.77 -22.39
C SER A 62 -11.50 7.15 -23.39
N ASP A 63 -10.92 6.01 -22.98
CA ASP A 63 -10.07 5.13 -23.77
C ASP A 63 -8.69 5.68 -24.13
N ILE A 64 -7.67 5.28 -23.35
CA ILE A 64 -6.49 4.55 -23.81
C ILE A 64 -5.85 3.94 -22.56
N ARG A 65 -5.86 2.61 -22.46
CA ARG A 65 -4.87 1.89 -21.66
C ARG A 65 -3.52 2.19 -22.31
N VAL A 66 -2.81 3.20 -21.83
CA VAL A 66 -1.45 3.46 -22.29
C VAL A 66 -0.61 2.29 -21.82
N SER A 67 -0.36 1.36 -22.75
CA SER A 67 0.76 0.45 -22.65
C SER A 67 1.99 1.34 -22.53
N ILE A 68 2.59 1.37 -21.33
CA ILE A 68 3.88 2.03 -21.12
C ILE A 68 4.86 1.27 -21.99
N GLN A 69 5.11 1.77 -23.21
CA GLN A 69 6.31 1.42 -23.93
C GLN A 69 7.44 2.09 -23.16
N GLU A 70 8.26 1.24 -22.53
CA GLU A 70 9.58 1.58 -22.02
C GLU A 70 10.33 2.32 -23.12
N THR A 71 10.34 3.64 -23.05
CA THR A 71 11.38 4.42 -23.70
C THR A 71 12.55 4.40 -22.75
N ASP A 72 13.56 3.58 -23.10
CA ASP A 72 14.89 3.53 -22.52
C ASP A 72 15.62 4.88 -22.70
N SER A 73 15.07 5.92 -22.08
CA SER A 73 15.76 7.18 -21.86
C SER A 73 16.42 7.04 -20.51
N ILE A 74 17.72 6.76 -20.50
CA ILE A 74 18.60 6.91 -19.34
C ILE A 74 18.61 8.42 -19.01
N THR A 75 17.52 8.89 -18.41
CA THR A 75 17.50 10.13 -17.68
C THR A 75 18.10 9.79 -16.33
N ASN A 76 19.04 10.61 -15.85
CA ASN A 76 19.50 10.59 -14.47
C ASN A 76 18.34 11.02 -13.55
N GLU A 77 17.22 10.29 -13.58
CA GLU A 77 16.06 10.59 -12.78
C GLU A 77 16.44 10.28 -11.34
N VAL A 78 16.56 11.34 -10.54
CA VAL A 78 16.83 11.24 -9.12
C VAL A 78 15.76 10.34 -8.50
N VAL A 79 16.20 9.35 -7.72
CA VAL A 79 15.32 8.42 -7.01
C VAL A 79 14.29 9.25 -6.22
N PRO A 80 12.98 8.94 -6.28
CA PRO A 80 11.95 9.74 -5.59
C PRO A 80 12.25 9.96 -4.11
N ALA A 81 12.86 8.95 -3.48
CA ALA A 81 13.47 8.96 -2.15
C ALA A 81 14.31 10.21 -1.85
N CYS A 82 15.10 10.67 -2.83
CA CYS A 82 16.05 11.77 -2.69
C CYS A 82 15.46 13.14 -3.05
N LEU A 83 14.17 13.23 -3.39
CA LEU A 83 13.51 14.48 -3.75
C LEU A 83 12.84 15.14 -2.55
N SER A 84 12.73 16.46 -2.56
CA SER A 84 11.96 17.18 -1.53
C SER A 84 10.48 16.81 -1.56
N THR A 85 9.85 16.78 -0.38
CA THR A 85 8.40 16.60 -0.25
C THR A 85 7.65 17.69 -1.03
N PRO A 86 6.52 17.36 -1.69
CA PRO A 86 5.66 18.37 -2.31
C PRO A 86 5.31 19.50 -1.34
N ASN A 87 5.30 20.74 -1.81
CA ASN A 87 5.01 21.90 -0.97
C ASN A 87 3.53 21.87 -0.53
N PRO A 88 3.24 21.73 0.79
CA PRO A 88 1.87 21.67 1.30
C PRO A 88 1.07 22.97 1.10
N THR A 89 1.73 24.10 0.85
CA THR A 89 1.05 25.38 0.60
C THR A 89 0.74 25.62 -0.88
N SER A 90 1.10 24.71 -1.77
CA SER A 90 0.79 24.82 -3.20
C SER A 90 -0.71 24.57 -3.43
N GLY A 91 -1.33 25.36 -4.33
CA GLY A 91 -2.72 25.12 -4.74
C GLY A 91 -2.94 23.74 -5.38
N ASP A 92 -1.88 23.18 -5.98
CA ASP A 92 -1.87 21.85 -6.60
C ASP A 92 -1.32 20.75 -5.68
N PHE A 93 -1.15 21.03 -4.37
CA PHE A 93 -0.49 20.11 -3.44
C PHE A 93 -1.08 18.70 -3.51
N HIS A 94 -2.39 18.56 -3.42
CA HIS A 94 -3.05 17.24 -3.39
C HIS A 94 -2.74 16.40 -4.63
N ARG A 95 -2.83 16.99 -5.83
CA ARG A 95 -2.52 16.33 -7.10
C ARG A 95 -1.05 15.92 -7.18
N ILE A 96 -0.15 16.83 -6.82
CA ILE A 96 1.30 16.58 -6.84
C ILE A 96 1.67 15.51 -5.79
N PHE A 97 1.06 15.56 -4.62
CA PHE A 97 1.26 14.61 -3.53
C PHE A 97 0.82 13.21 -3.93
N CYS A 98 -0.37 13.05 -4.52
CA CYS A 98 -0.82 11.74 -5.01
C CYS A 98 0.11 11.18 -6.09
N LYS A 99 0.59 12.03 -7.01
CA LYS A 99 1.58 11.63 -8.02
C LYS A 99 2.91 11.18 -7.37
N ASP A 100 3.37 11.88 -6.35
CA ASP A 100 4.60 11.55 -5.62
C ASP A 100 4.46 10.22 -4.87
N VAL A 101 3.32 9.99 -4.20
CA VAL A 101 3.01 8.72 -3.53
C VAL A 101 3.03 7.55 -4.51
N VAL A 102 2.39 7.69 -5.68
CA VAL A 102 2.43 6.66 -6.73
C VAL A 102 3.87 6.32 -7.10
N ARG A 103 4.70 7.34 -7.38
CA ARG A 103 6.10 7.17 -7.75
C ARG A 103 6.93 6.50 -6.64
N LEU A 104 6.74 6.90 -5.38
CA LEU A 104 7.41 6.29 -4.22
C LEU A 104 7.04 4.82 -4.05
N VAL A 105 5.74 4.49 -4.14
CA VAL A 105 5.27 3.12 -3.96
C VAL A 105 5.77 2.22 -5.07
N GLU A 106 5.66 2.65 -6.33
CA GLU A 106 6.07 1.84 -7.49
C GLU A 106 7.58 1.58 -7.51
N THR A 107 8.38 2.57 -7.12
CA THR A 107 9.84 2.43 -7.11
C THR A 107 10.36 1.66 -5.89
N SER A 108 9.76 1.87 -4.72
CA SER A 108 10.39 1.50 -3.43
C SER A 108 9.55 0.58 -2.56
N ASN A 109 8.25 0.42 -2.83
CA ASN A 109 7.33 -0.34 -1.98
C ASN A 109 6.62 -1.51 -2.71
N ILE A 110 7.13 -1.90 -3.87
CA ILE A 110 6.74 -3.16 -4.53
C ILE A 110 7.64 -4.29 -4.07
N HIS A 111 7.03 -5.38 -3.61
CA HIS A 111 7.76 -6.56 -3.18
C HIS A 111 8.52 -7.18 -4.35
N LYS A 112 9.84 -7.29 -4.18
CA LYS A 112 10.72 -8.07 -5.06
C LYS A 112 11.25 -9.24 -4.26
N HIS A 113 11.11 -10.45 -4.81
CA HIS A 113 11.61 -11.64 -4.12
C HIS A 113 13.12 -11.52 -3.88
N SER A 114 13.53 -11.90 -2.68
CA SER A 114 14.92 -12.05 -2.31
C SER A 114 15.13 -13.42 -1.68
N THR A 115 16.38 -13.80 -1.44
CA THR A 115 16.72 -15.04 -0.71
C THR A 115 16.02 -15.13 0.65
N THR A 116 15.79 -13.98 1.30
CA THR A 116 15.11 -13.91 2.59
C THR A 116 13.62 -14.25 2.53
N CYS A 117 12.97 -14.09 1.37
CA CYS A 117 11.56 -14.44 1.18
C CYS A 117 11.31 -15.93 1.40
N TYR A 118 12.31 -16.77 1.14
CA TYR A 118 12.17 -18.23 1.22
C TYR A 118 12.88 -18.84 2.42
N LYS A 119 13.37 -18.03 3.36
CA LYS A 119 14.13 -18.47 4.54
C LYS A 119 13.44 -19.60 5.32
N TYR A 120 12.11 -19.59 5.38
CA TYR A 120 11.31 -20.58 6.11
C TYR A 120 10.51 -21.51 5.19
N SER A 121 10.73 -21.43 3.88
CA SER A 121 10.06 -22.31 2.95
C SER A 121 10.65 -23.72 3.06
N LYS A 122 9.87 -24.66 3.58
CA LYS A 122 10.26 -26.07 3.77
C LYS A 122 10.13 -26.92 2.49
N GLY A 123 10.12 -26.28 1.33
CA GLY A 123 9.92 -26.95 0.05
C GLY A 123 11.13 -27.76 -0.40
N LYS A 124 10.94 -29.04 -0.75
CA LYS A 124 11.98 -29.91 -1.34
C LYS A 124 12.24 -29.60 -2.84
N SER A 125 11.42 -28.75 -3.47
CA SER A 125 11.56 -28.30 -4.86
C SER A 125 11.29 -26.80 -5.01
N ASP A 126 11.85 -26.19 -6.06
CA ASP A 126 11.70 -24.75 -6.36
C ASP A 126 10.23 -24.34 -6.58
N THR A 127 9.42 -25.26 -7.09
CA THR A 127 7.97 -25.11 -7.32
C THR A 127 7.11 -25.07 -6.05
N SER A 128 7.68 -25.39 -4.88
CA SER A 128 6.98 -25.39 -3.59
C SER A 128 7.39 -24.22 -2.69
N LYS A 129 8.17 -23.27 -3.21
CA LYS A 129 8.66 -22.16 -2.41
C LYS A 129 7.56 -21.13 -2.12
N ILE A 130 7.10 -21.10 -0.86
CA ILE A 130 6.12 -20.13 -0.40
C ILE A 130 6.85 -18.89 0.10
N CYS A 131 6.52 -17.73 -0.47
CA CYS A 131 7.04 -16.46 0.01
C CYS A 131 6.58 -16.23 1.46
N ARG A 132 7.51 -15.93 2.37
CA ARG A 132 7.23 -15.60 3.78
C ARG A 132 6.24 -14.44 3.91
N MET A 133 6.29 -13.48 2.98
CA MET A 133 5.37 -12.33 2.93
C MET A 133 4.04 -12.65 2.23
N ARG A 134 3.82 -13.92 1.84
CA ARG A 134 2.62 -14.43 1.16
C ARG A 134 2.31 -13.72 -0.16
N MET A 135 3.35 -13.42 -0.93
CA MET A 135 3.24 -12.87 -2.28
C MET A 135 3.16 -14.00 -3.33
N PRO A 136 2.40 -13.83 -4.43
CA PRO A 136 1.48 -12.72 -4.70
C PRO A 136 0.24 -12.76 -3.81
N ARG A 137 -0.30 -11.58 -3.45
CA ARG A 137 -1.53 -11.46 -2.68
C ARG A 137 -2.76 -11.45 -3.58
N VAL A 138 -3.87 -12.00 -3.09
CA VAL A 138 -5.16 -12.00 -3.79
C VAL A 138 -5.65 -10.56 -3.94
N LEU A 139 -6.16 -10.21 -5.12
CA LEU A 139 -6.73 -8.88 -5.35
C LEU A 139 -8.11 -8.76 -4.72
N ALA A 140 -8.46 -7.56 -4.28
CA ALA A 140 -9.76 -7.27 -3.69
C ALA A 140 -10.23 -5.89 -4.16
N LYS A 141 -11.42 -5.81 -4.74
CA LYS A 141 -11.98 -4.54 -5.25
C LYS A 141 -12.42 -3.60 -4.14
N THR A 142 -12.79 -4.15 -2.99
CA THR A 142 -13.26 -3.41 -1.81
C THR A 142 -12.68 -4.05 -0.56
N SER A 143 -12.53 -3.25 0.50
CA SER A 143 -12.18 -3.79 1.80
C SER A 143 -13.41 -4.48 2.44
N ASN A 144 -13.17 -5.52 3.24
CA ASN A 144 -14.22 -6.26 3.93
C ASN A 144 -13.66 -6.93 5.20
N ILE A 145 -14.55 -7.20 6.16
CA ILE A 145 -14.29 -8.04 7.32
C ILE A 145 -15.26 -9.22 7.29
N ASP A 146 -14.72 -10.43 7.18
CA ASP A 146 -15.52 -11.65 7.25
C ASP A 146 -16.10 -11.83 8.67
N LEU A 147 -17.44 -11.88 8.78
CA LEU A 147 -18.13 -11.91 10.07
C LEU A 147 -17.90 -13.21 10.85
N SER A 148 -17.62 -14.31 10.17
CA SER A 148 -17.48 -15.63 10.79
C SER A 148 -16.09 -15.88 11.35
N THR A 149 -15.08 -15.41 10.63
CA THR A 149 -13.65 -15.62 10.93
C THR A 149 -13.02 -14.39 11.57
N GLY A 150 -13.54 -13.20 11.32
CA GLY A 150 -12.91 -11.92 11.64
C GLY A 150 -11.80 -11.52 10.67
N GLN A 151 -11.65 -12.22 9.55
CA GLN A 151 -10.59 -11.95 8.58
C GLN A 151 -10.82 -10.60 7.88
N ILE A 152 -9.83 -9.72 7.99
CA ILE A 152 -9.81 -8.43 7.30
C ILE A 152 -9.15 -8.60 5.92
N THR A 153 -9.83 -8.14 4.89
CA THR A 153 -9.29 -8.01 3.53
C THR A 153 -9.32 -6.54 3.16
N MET A 154 -8.16 -5.95 2.86
CA MET A 154 -8.07 -4.58 2.35
C MET A 154 -8.22 -4.56 0.83
N ARG A 155 -8.82 -3.49 0.29
CA ARG A 155 -8.82 -3.21 -1.15
C ARG A 155 -7.38 -3.20 -1.68
N ARG A 156 -7.17 -3.88 -2.82
CA ARG A 156 -5.86 -4.10 -3.42
C ARG A 156 -5.96 -4.26 -4.93
N SER A 157 -5.39 -3.32 -5.69
CA SER A 157 -5.27 -3.40 -7.16
C SER A 157 -3.99 -4.07 -7.67
N HIS A 158 -2.97 -4.28 -6.82
CA HIS A 158 -1.69 -4.87 -7.24
C HIS A 158 -1.25 -6.03 -6.33
N PRO A 159 -0.89 -7.22 -6.88
CA PRO A 159 -0.65 -8.40 -6.06
C PRO A 159 0.68 -8.38 -5.29
N TRP A 160 1.62 -7.51 -5.70
CA TRP A 160 2.97 -7.40 -5.13
C TRP A 160 3.21 -6.11 -4.35
N ILE A 161 2.23 -5.21 -4.27
CA ILE A 161 2.37 -4.00 -3.47
C ILE A 161 2.53 -4.40 -1.99
N ASN A 162 3.38 -3.73 -1.22
CA ASN A 162 3.35 -3.84 0.24
C ASN A 162 2.37 -2.82 0.82
N ASN A 163 1.93 -3.03 2.06
CA ASN A 163 1.09 -2.06 2.75
C ASN A 163 1.87 -0.76 2.95
N PHE A 164 1.21 0.38 2.78
CA PHE A 164 1.79 1.68 3.04
C PHE A 164 0.79 2.62 3.71
N ASN A 165 1.31 3.69 4.28
CA ASN A 165 0.56 4.88 4.65
C ASN A 165 1.15 6.04 3.84
N GLU A 166 0.31 6.83 3.19
CA GLU A 166 0.70 7.90 2.28
C GLU A 166 1.58 8.97 2.93
N TRP A 167 1.35 9.26 4.20
CA TRP A 167 2.14 10.23 4.95
C TRP A 167 3.47 9.63 5.38
N LEU A 168 3.46 8.41 5.89
CA LEU A 168 4.68 7.75 6.36
C LEU A 168 5.65 7.44 5.21
N ILE A 169 5.15 6.97 4.06
CA ILE A 169 6.02 6.70 2.91
C ILE A 169 6.61 7.99 2.34
N SER A 170 5.84 9.08 2.37
CA SER A 170 6.33 10.40 1.94
C SER A 170 7.35 10.99 2.90
N ALA A 171 7.23 10.73 4.20
CA ALA A 171 8.16 11.18 5.23
C ALA A 171 9.45 10.34 5.29
N CYS A 172 9.36 9.04 4.99
CA CYS A 172 10.48 8.10 4.99
C CYS A 172 11.18 7.97 3.63
N ARG A 173 11.02 8.96 2.75
CA ARG A 173 11.66 9.00 1.43
C ARG A 173 13.18 8.86 1.56
#